data_AF-A0A916SNC5-F1
#
_entry.id   AF-A0A916SNC5-F1
#
_cell.length_a   1.000
_cell.length_b   1.000
_cell.length_c   1.000
_cell.angle_alpha   90.00
_cell.angle_beta   90.00
_cell.angle_gamma   90.00
#
_symmetry.space_group_name_H-M   'P 1'
#
loop_
_entity.id
_entity.type
_entity.pdbx_description
1 polymer ?
#
loop_
_entity_poly.entity_id
_entity_poly.type
_entity_poly.pdbx_seq_one_letter_code
_entity_poly.pdbx_strand_id
1 'polypeptide(L)' 'MYAALWRILPGPLWVRVLTVVVLVAAVLASLVLWVFPFVNELFVPPEVTVGE' A
#
# COMPACT_ATOMS: atom_id res chain seq x y z
N MET A 1 -26.16 18.18 8.63
CA MET A 1 -26.06 16.71 8.50
C MET A 1 -24.80 16.21 7.77
N TYR A 2 -23.98 17.05 7.12
CA TYR A 2 -22.61 16.68 6.69
C TYR A 2 -21.51 16.99 7.73
N ALA A 3 -21.86 17.70 8.81
CA ALA A 3 -20.90 18.18 9.81
C ALA A 3 -20.36 17.08 10.76
N ALA A 4 -21.06 15.95 10.91
CA ALA A 4 -20.61 14.85 11.79
C ALA A 4 -19.40 14.11 11.20
N LEU A 5 -19.39 13.88 9.88
CA LEU A 5 -18.25 13.31 9.14
C LEU A 5 -17.01 14.23 9.14
N TRP A 6 -17.22 15.54 9.32
CA TRP A 6 -16.13 16.51 9.44
C TRP A 6 -15.60 16.71 10.86
N ARG A 7 -16.17 16.05 11.87
CA ARG A 7 -15.72 16.17 13.27
C ARG A 7 -14.83 15.02 13.74
N ILE A 8 -14.81 13.90 13.03
CA ILE A 8 -14.03 12.69 13.40
C ILE A 8 -12.58 12.74 12.92
N LEU A 9 -12.31 13.43 11.81
CA LEU A 9 -10.94 13.60 11.33
C LEU A 9 -10.36 14.92 11.86
N PRO A 10 -9.37 14.89 12.78
CA PRO A 10 -8.76 16.10 13.30
C PRO A 10 -7.94 16.78 12.19
N GLY A 11 -8.28 18.03 11.89
CA GLY A 11 -7.49 18.90 11.02
C GLY A 11 -8.12 19.27 9.68
N PRO A 12 -7.54 20.30 9.00
CA PRO A 12 -7.99 20.79 7.71
C PRO A 12 -8.00 19.70 6.63
N LEU A 13 -8.77 19.89 5.57
CA LEU A 13 -8.97 18.93 4.47
C LEU A 13 -7.65 18.31 3.96
N TRP A 14 -6.58 19.10 3.91
CA TRP A 14 -5.22 18.68 3.57
C TRP A 14 -4.61 17.62 4.51
N VAL A 15 -4.85 17.70 5.82
CA VAL A 15 -4.33 16.71 6.79
C VAL A 15 -4.98 15.35 6.53
N ARG A 16 -6.27 15.32 6.20
CA ARG A 16 -7.00 14.09 5.88
C ARG A 16 -6.45 13.41 4.63
N VAL A 17 -6.25 14.22 3.58
CA VAL A 17 -5.67 13.74 2.32
C VAL A 17 -4.27 13.17 2.58
N LEU A 18 -3.45 13.88 3.36
CA LEU A 18 -2.11 13.43 3.70
C LEU A 18 -2.14 12.11 4.49
N THR A 19 -3.03 11.95 5.47
CA THR A 19 -3.19 10.70 6.21
C THR A 19 -3.58 9.53 5.29
N VAL A 20 -4.53 9.75 4.38
CA VAL A 20 -4.94 8.70 3.42
C VAL A 20 -3.79 8.35 2.48
N VAL A 21 -3.06 9.34 1.96
CA VAL A 21 -1.89 9.12 1.11
C VAL A 21 -0.81 8.34 1.85
N VAL A 22 -0.53 8.68 3.11
CA VAL A 22 0.45 7.95 3.93
C VAL A 22 0.00 6.51 4.18
N LEU A 23 -1.27 6.27 4.48
CA LEU A 23 -1.80 4.92 4.64
C LEU A 23 -1.68 4.11 3.35
N VAL A 24 -2.04 4.69 2.21
CA VAL A 24 -1.90 4.03 0.90
C VAL A 24 -0.43 3.72 0.60
N ALA A 25 0.46 4.69 0.82
CA ALA A 25 1.90 4.50 0.64
C ALA A 25 2.45 3.40 1.56
N ALA A 26 2.01 3.34 2.81
CA ALA A 26 2.40 2.29 3.76
C ALA A 26 1.92 0.90 3.30
N VAL A 27 0.70 0.79 2.79
CA VAL A 27 0.17 -0.47 2.23
C VAL A 27 0.98 -0.89 1.01
N LEU A 28 1.20 0.00 0.04
CA LEU A 28 2.00 -0.29 -1.14
C LEU A 28 3.44 -0.67 -0.79
N ALA A 29 4.08 0.08 0.10
CA ALA A 29 5.41 -0.25 0.60
C ALA A 29 5.42 -1.63 1.25
N SER A 30 4.40 -1.96 2.03
CA SER A 30 4.34 -3.26 2.69
C SER A 30 4.18 -4.42 1.70
N LEU A 31 3.39 -4.21 0.65
CA LEU A 31 3.21 -5.18 -0.42
C LEU A 31 4.51 -5.40 -1.20
N VAL A 32 5.24 -4.35 -1.52
CA VAL A 32 6.48 -4.44 -2.30
C VAL A 32 7.64 -5.00 -1.47
N LEU A 33 7.80 -4.53 -0.22
CA LEU A 33 8.97 -4.85 0.59
C LEU A 33 8.85 -6.18 1.34
N TRP A 34 7.63 -6.61 1.70
CA TRP A 34 7.42 -7.85 2.46
C TRP A 34 6.59 -8.89 1.72
N VAL A 35 5.44 -8.50 1.14
CA VAL A 35 4.54 -9.48 0.52
C VAL A 35 5.13 -10.05 -0.76
N PHE A 36 5.70 -9.21 -1.62
CA PHE A 36 6.32 -9.65 -2.88
C PHE A 36 7.46 -10.66 -2.66
N PRO A 37 8.49 -10.41 -1.81
CA PRO A 37 9.54 -11.39 -1.60
C PRO A 37 9.02 -12.68 -0.94
N PHE A 38 8.12 -12.56 0.05
CA PHE A 38 7.48 -13.72 0.67
C PHE A 38 6.75 -14.59 -0.36
N VAL A 39 5.98 -13.96 -1.25
CA VAL A 39 5.26 -14.66 -2.31
C VAL A 39 6.22 -15.25 -3.35
N ASN A 40 7.30 -14.55 -3.69
CA ASN A 40 8.31 -15.02 -4.64
C ASN A 40 9.02 -16.29 -4.13
N GLU A 41 9.20 -16.47 -2.82
CA GLU A 41 9.74 -17.72 -2.24
C GLU A 41 8.82 -18.93 -2.43
N LEU A 42 7.51 -18.70 -2.58
CA LEU A 42 6.53 -19.77 -2.79
C LEU A 42 6.45 -20.21 -4.24
N PHE A 43 6.98 -19.42 -5.18
CA PHE A 43 6.99 -19.74 -6.60
C PHE A 43 8.34 -20.33 -7.01
N VAL A 44 8.31 -21.53 -7.58
CA VAL A 44 9.48 -22.05 -8.30
C VAL A 44 9.59 -21.26 -9.61
N PRO A 45 10.73 -20.59 -9.89
CA PRO A 45 10.92 -19.89 -11.15
C PRO A 45 10.71 -20.88 -12.31
N PRO A 46 9.87 -20.56 -13.31
CA PRO A 46 9.80 -21.36 -14.51
C PRO A 46 11.19 -21.40 -15.16
N GLU A 47 11.59 -22.57 -15.65
CA GLU A 47 12.82 -22.74 -16.40
C GLU A 47 12.78 -21.80 -17.61
N VAL A 48 13.54 -20.70 -17.54
CA VAL A 48 13.73 -19.81 -18.68
C VAL A 48 14.60 -20.55 -19.69
N THR A 49 13.97 -21.22 -20.66
CA THR A 49 14.65 -21.93 -21.75
C THR A 49 15.30 -21.00 -22.79
N VAL A 50 15.48 -19.72 -22.48
CA VAL A 50 16.19 -18.75 -23.32
C VAL A 50 17.19 -18.03 -22.43
N GLY A 51 18.38 -18.61 -22.37
CA GLY A 51 19.49 -18.16 -21.54
C GLY A 51 20.82 -18.84 -21.87
N GLU A 52 20.90 -19.63 -22.94
CA GLU A 52 21.99 -19.85 -23.91
C GLU A 52 21.46 -20.77 -25.01
#